data_AF-A0A936LC21-F1
#
_entry.id   AF-A0A936LC21-F1
#
_cell.length_a   1.000
_cell.length_b   1.000
_cell.length_c   1.000
_cell.angle_alpha   90.00
_cell.angle_beta   90.00
_cell.angle_gamma   90.00
#
_symmetry.space_group_name_H-M   'P 1'
#
loop_
_entity.id
_entity.type
_entity.pdbx_description
1 polymer ?
#
loop_
_entity_poly.entity_id
_entity_poly.type
_entity_poly.pdbx_seq_one_letter_code
_entity_poly.pdbx_strand_id
1 'polypeptide(L)'
;MKNERSRAFIGDTRNDENLIVSQLHLAFLRFHNNVADWVKVHEERTVEDAQLFERARDLVRWHYQWLTIHDFLKTITLDGIVDKILFDGPKLYAKREGQLYMPLEHSVAAFRFGHSMVRGVYDFNRNFGRDFENPELKGRILPNSPFSLLFQFTGNGSPNPFLGQAEVLPSSWIIEWDRFVDRGSAFPDHFARRIDTLLAPPLLDMVNEGNDPKLPEHIRQLLKQLARRNLLRGYLLSIPTGQAIAEKIGARPLTADELRPSNRPALAEALEQGGFLERTPLWYYVLREAEVRANGNSLGEVGSRIICDTIIGLVVNDPRSYLNQPDGWDPSKGVRLRNGDPIVTIADMLRFAGVLPEPVQP
;
A
#
# COMPACT_ATOMS: atom_id res chain seq x y z
N MET A 1 22.44 -1.48 23.68
CA MET A 1 22.30 -0.21 22.92
C MET A 1 21.85 -0.58 21.52
N LYS A 2 20.70 -0.10 21.05
CA LYS A 2 20.33 -0.24 19.63
C LYS A 2 21.42 0.48 18.82
N ASN A 3 22.04 -0.22 17.87
CA ASN A 3 23.12 0.35 17.07
C ASN A 3 22.54 1.48 16.22
N GLU A 4 22.89 2.74 16.52
CA GLU A 4 22.31 3.93 15.86
C GLU A 4 22.52 3.91 14.33
N ARG A 5 23.50 3.15 13.85
CA ARG A 5 23.83 3.01 12.42
C ARG A 5 22.84 2.17 11.61
N SER A 6 22.05 1.29 12.23
CA SER A 6 21.13 0.41 11.47
C SER A 6 19.77 1.05 11.18
N ARG A 7 19.40 2.13 11.89
CA ARG A 7 18.07 2.75 11.79
C ARG A 7 18.09 3.91 10.80
N ALA A 8 17.19 3.87 9.84
CA ALA A 8 17.05 4.95 8.86
C ALA A 8 16.57 6.28 9.51
N PHE A 9 17.16 7.41 9.10
CA PHE A 9 16.69 8.74 9.45
C PHE A 9 15.69 9.23 8.38
N ILE A 10 14.40 9.05 8.67
CA ILE A 10 13.31 9.21 7.70
C ILE A 10 12.11 9.90 8.35
N GLY A 11 11.31 10.60 7.53
CA GLY A 11 10.18 11.41 8.00
C GLY A 11 9.04 10.60 8.64
N ASP A 12 8.90 9.33 8.29
CA ASP A 12 8.00 8.37 8.96
C ASP A 12 8.74 7.07 9.25
N THR A 13 8.87 6.73 10.53
CA THR A 13 9.65 5.56 10.97
C THR A 13 9.05 4.23 10.52
N ARG A 14 7.77 4.21 10.15
CA ARG A 14 7.07 3.00 9.65
C ARG A 14 7.48 2.65 8.23
N ASN A 15 8.08 3.60 7.49
CA ASN A 15 8.63 3.29 6.18
C ASN A 15 9.83 2.33 6.26
N ASP A 16 10.34 2.03 7.46
CA ASP A 16 11.35 0.99 7.70
C ASP A 16 10.77 -0.22 8.48
N GLU A 17 9.50 -0.55 8.27
CA GLU A 17 8.82 -1.69 8.91
C GLU A 17 9.09 -3.01 8.19
N ASN A 18 9.04 -3.00 6.86
CA ASN A 18 9.38 -4.13 6.02
C ASN A 18 10.17 -3.67 4.80
N LEU A 19 11.02 -4.53 4.29
CA LEU A 19 12.04 -4.19 3.32
C LEU A 19 11.49 -3.69 1.97
N ILE A 20 10.30 -4.15 1.55
CA ILE A 20 9.65 -3.66 0.33
C ILE A 20 9.30 -2.17 0.50
N VAL A 21 8.71 -1.81 1.64
CA VAL A 21 8.38 -0.40 1.96
C VAL A 21 9.65 0.44 2.15
N SER A 22 10.68 -0.09 2.82
CA SER A 22 11.97 0.61 2.99
C SER A 22 12.59 0.97 1.64
N GLN A 23 12.57 0.03 0.69
CA GLN A 23 13.14 0.28 -0.65
C GLN A 23 12.23 1.13 -1.53
N LEU A 24 10.90 1.09 -1.36
CA LEU A 24 10.00 2.05 -2.01
C LEU A 24 10.27 3.47 -1.51
N HIS A 25 10.50 3.63 -0.20
CA HIS A 25 10.84 4.91 0.39
C HIS A 25 12.18 5.45 -0.16
N LEU A 26 13.20 4.58 -0.28
CA LEU A 26 14.45 4.93 -0.94
C LEU A 26 14.23 5.36 -2.41
N ALA A 27 13.33 4.69 -3.13
CA ALA A 27 12.99 5.08 -4.49
C ALA A 27 12.41 6.51 -4.55
N PHE A 28 11.55 6.91 -3.60
CA PHE A 28 11.06 8.29 -3.51
C PHE A 28 12.15 9.31 -3.17
N LEU A 29 13.13 8.94 -2.34
CA LEU A 29 14.30 9.81 -2.07
C LEU A 29 15.13 10.03 -3.34
N ARG A 30 15.40 8.95 -4.08
CA ARG A 30 16.10 9.04 -5.38
C ARG A 30 15.29 9.80 -6.42
N PHE A 31 13.97 9.60 -6.45
CA PHE A 31 13.05 10.35 -7.29
C PHE A 31 13.17 11.86 -7.02
N HIS A 32 13.10 12.27 -5.75
CA HIS A 32 13.25 13.69 -5.39
C HIS A 32 14.60 14.28 -5.81
N ASN A 33 15.71 13.58 -5.55
CA ASN A 33 17.04 14.05 -5.95
C ASN A 33 17.14 14.21 -7.47
N ASN A 34 16.63 13.23 -8.24
CA ASN A 34 16.63 13.31 -9.70
C ASN A 34 15.71 14.42 -10.22
N VAL A 35 14.60 14.71 -9.54
CA VAL A 35 13.72 15.85 -9.86
C VAL A 35 14.48 17.16 -9.61
N ALA A 36 15.23 17.28 -8.51
CA ALA A 36 16.04 18.47 -8.25
C ALA A 36 17.12 18.67 -9.34
N ASP A 37 17.81 17.60 -9.73
CA ASP A 37 18.77 17.68 -10.84
C ASP A 37 18.11 18.05 -12.18
N TRP A 38 16.90 17.53 -12.44
CA TRP A 38 16.12 17.91 -13.62
C TRP A 38 15.76 19.39 -13.62
N VAL A 39 15.27 19.92 -12.48
CA VAL A 39 14.90 21.34 -12.32
C VAL A 39 16.09 22.26 -12.56
N LYS A 40 17.28 21.93 -12.03
CA LYS A 40 18.52 22.70 -12.27
C LYS A 40 18.85 22.87 -13.75
N VAL A 41 18.54 21.87 -14.57
CA VAL A 41 18.89 21.83 -16.00
C VAL A 41 17.80 22.46 -16.87
N HIS A 42 16.52 22.27 -16.53
CA HIS A 42 15.40 22.57 -17.42
C HIS A 42 14.60 23.81 -17.01
N GLU A 43 14.70 24.28 -15.77
CA GLU A 43 13.97 25.46 -15.31
C GLU A 43 14.96 26.62 -15.08
N GLU A 44 14.79 27.70 -15.85
CA GLU A 44 15.66 28.90 -15.83
C GLU A 44 15.69 29.65 -14.49
N ARG A 45 14.85 29.25 -13.52
CA ARG A 45 14.40 30.08 -12.39
C ARG A 45 15.00 29.77 -11.02
N THR A 46 15.95 28.85 -10.91
CA THR A 46 16.38 28.36 -9.59
C THR A 46 17.86 28.59 -9.35
N VAL A 47 18.19 29.64 -8.61
CA VAL A 47 19.57 30.04 -8.30
C VAL A 47 20.00 29.62 -6.88
N GLU A 48 19.02 29.50 -5.96
CA GLU A 48 19.27 29.17 -4.54
C GLU A 48 18.76 27.77 -4.16
N ASP A 49 19.53 27.05 -3.33
CA ASP A 49 19.23 25.67 -2.91
C ASP A 49 17.85 25.49 -2.27
N ALA A 50 17.39 26.47 -1.49
CA ALA A 50 16.08 26.43 -0.85
C ALA A 50 14.91 26.49 -1.86
N GLN A 51 15.06 27.32 -2.90
CA GLN A 51 14.06 27.44 -3.96
C GLN A 51 14.01 26.17 -4.81
N LEU A 52 15.18 25.58 -5.06
CA LEU A 52 15.30 24.30 -5.75
C LEU A 52 14.59 23.19 -4.99
N PHE A 53 14.82 23.09 -3.68
CA PHE A 53 14.18 22.10 -2.84
C PHE A 53 12.66 22.23 -2.86
N GLU A 54 12.11 23.44 -2.65
CA GLU A 54 10.66 23.63 -2.68
C GLU A 54 10.05 23.33 -4.05
N ARG A 55 10.74 23.71 -5.14
CA ARG A 55 10.29 23.38 -6.49
C ARG A 55 10.27 21.88 -6.75
N ALA A 56 11.35 21.18 -6.38
CA ALA A 56 11.42 19.73 -6.51
C ALA A 56 10.37 19.03 -5.63
N ARG A 57 10.14 19.54 -4.41
CA ARG A 57 9.10 19.04 -3.50
C ARG A 57 7.70 19.20 -4.08
N ASP A 58 7.40 20.31 -4.76
CA ASP A 58 6.11 20.53 -5.41
C ASP A 58 5.90 19.56 -6.57
N LEU A 59 6.88 19.41 -7.47
CA LEU A 59 6.82 18.44 -8.57
C LEU A 59 6.67 16.99 -8.06
N VAL A 60 7.41 16.61 -7.01
CA VAL A 60 7.30 15.29 -6.38
C VAL A 60 5.91 15.09 -5.78
N ARG A 61 5.34 16.10 -5.11
CA ARG A 61 3.98 16.05 -4.56
C ARG A 61 2.94 15.82 -5.65
N TRP A 62 3.03 16.56 -6.75
CA TRP A 62 2.06 16.47 -7.84
C TRP A 62 2.13 15.12 -8.54
N HIS A 63 3.33 14.63 -8.84
CA HIS A 63 3.52 13.26 -9.35
C HIS A 63 2.99 12.20 -8.39
N TYR A 64 3.28 12.30 -7.09
CA TYR A 64 2.77 11.37 -6.08
C TYR A 64 1.24 11.35 -6.02
N GLN A 65 0.61 12.52 -5.99
CA GLN A 65 -0.86 12.64 -5.96
C GLN A 65 -1.49 12.10 -7.25
N TRP A 66 -0.90 12.43 -8.41
CA TRP A 66 -1.39 11.94 -9.70
C TRP A 66 -1.27 10.43 -9.79
N LEU A 67 -0.12 9.85 -9.45
CA LEU A 67 0.10 8.40 -9.47
C LEU A 67 -0.82 7.68 -8.47
N THR A 68 -1.08 8.29 -7.32
CA THR A 68 -2.02 7.75 -6.35
C THR A 68 -3.42 7.64 -6.95
N ILE A 69 -3.92 8.69 -7.61
CA ILE A 69 -5.29 8.72 -8.16
C ILE A 69 -5.39 7.91 -9.46
N HIS A 70 -4.50 8.15 -10.40
CA HIS A 70 -4.64 7.67 -11.78
C HIS A 70 -3.97 6.32 -12.02
N ASP A 71 -3.02 5.91 -11.18
CA ASP A 71 -2.37 4.60 -11.29
C ASP A 71 -2.84 3.64 -10.18
N PHE A 72 -2.62 4.00 -8.91
CA PHE A 72 -2.94 3.13 -7.78
C PHE A 72 -4.45 2.93 -7.59
N LEU A 73 -5.23 4.00 -7.42
CA LEU A 73 -6.68 3.87 -7.19
C LEU A 73 -7.40 3.21 -8.37
N LYS A 74 -7.03 3.54 -9.61
CA LYS A 74 -7.61 2.88 -10.79
C LYS A 74 -7.29 1.39 -10.88
N THR A 75 -6.19 0.95 -10.29
CA THR A 75 -5.81 -0.47 -10.28
C THR A 75 -6.56 -1.26 -9.21
N ILE A 76 -6.75 -0.68 -8.02
CA ILE A 76 -7.26 -1.41 -6.84
C ILE A 76 -8.77 -1.25 -6.62
N THR A 77 -9.41 -0.25 -7.21
CA THR A 77 -10.84 0.03 -7.02
C THR A 77 -11.69 -0.45 -8.19
N LEU A 78 -13.01 -0.51 -7.98
CA LEU A 78 -13.97 -0.86 -9.02
C LEU A 78 -13.82 0.09 -10.22
N ASP A 79 -13.82 -0.48 -11.41
CA ASP A 79 -13.61 0.27 -12.66
C ASP A 79 -14.61 1.44 -12.79
N GLY A 80 -14.13 2.56 -13.33
CA GLY A 80 -14.88 3.80 -13.50
C GLY A 80 -15.18 4.61 -12.23
N ILE A 81 -14.99 4.08 -11.01
CA ILE A 81 -15.31 4.85 -9.77
C ILE A 81 -14.41 6.08 -9.62
N VAL A 82 -13.11 5.96 -9.90
CA VAL A 82 -12.18 7.10 -9.82
C VAL A 82 -12.61 8.23 -10.76
N ASP A 83 -12.87 7.90 -12.02
CA ASP A 83 -13.26 8.89 -13.04
C ASP A 83 -14.62 9.53 -12.70
N LYS A 84 -15.57 8.71 -12.22
CA LYS A 84 -16.86 9.22 -11.74
C LYS A 84 -16.68 10.22 -10.59
N ILE A 85 -15.84 9.93 -9.61
CA ILE A 85 -15.63 10.83 -8.45
C ILE A 85 -14.87 12.09 -8.87
N LEU A 86 -13.90 12.00 -9.76
CA LEU A 86 -13.21 13.18 -10.31
C LEU A 86 -14.18 14.10 -11.06
N PHE A 87 -15.16 13.53 -11.76
CA PHE A 87 -16.18 14.27 -12.49
C PHE A 87 -17.29 14.85 -11.59
N ASP A 88 -17.89 14.01 -10.74
CA ASP A 88 -19.03 14.36 -9.86
C ASP A 88 -18.61 15.13 -8.60
N GLY A 89 -17.32 15.09 -8.26
CA GLY A 89 -16.78 15.48 -6.96
C GLY A 89 -16.88 14.37 -5.89
N PRO A 90 -16.01 14.41 -4.87
CA PRO A 90 -15.98 13.44 -3.76
C PRO A 90 -17.11 13.70 -2.76
N LYS A 91 -18.34 13.29 -3.11
CA LYS A 91 -19.59 13.56 -2.37
C LYS A 91 -19.60 12.98 -0.95
N LEU A 92 -18.76 11.99 -0.64
CA LEU A 92 -18.69 11.41 0.70
C LEU A 92 -17.62 12.06 1.59
N TYR A 93 -16.82 12.99 1.06
CA TYR A 93 -15.80 13.68 1.81
C TYR A 93 -16.15 15.16 1.98
N ALA A 94 -16.15 15.62 3.22
CA ALA A 94 -16.29 17.03 3.56
C ALA A 94 -15.26 17.39 4.63
N LYS A 95 -14.82 18.65 4.65
CA LYS A 95 -13.99 19.15 5.77
C LYS A 95 -14.82 19.13 7.06
N ARG A 96 -14.18 18.83 8.18
CA ARG A 96 -14.80 18.95 9.51
C ARG A 96 -14.29 20.24 10.14
N GLU A 97 -15.19 21.16 10.47
CA GLU A 97 -14.83 22.46 11.06
C GLU A 97 -13.79 23.22 10.21
N GLY A 98 -13.91 23.11 8.88
CA GLY A 98 -12.97 23.72 7.93
C GLY A 98 -11.62 23.01 7.79
N GLN A 99 -11.36 21.96 8.56
CA GLN A 99 -10.12 21.20 8.55
C GLN A 99 -10.24 19.89 7.75
N LEU A 100 -9.14 19.52 7.09
CA LEU A 100 -8.99 18.19 6.50
C LEU A 100 -8.81 17.16 7.61
N TYR A 101 -9.47 16.01 7.46
CA TYR A 101 -9.31 14.88 8.39
C TYR A 101 -9.33 13.56 7.62
N MET A 102 -8.90 12.50 8.31
CA MET A 102 -8.99 11.12 7.82
C MET A 102 -10.22 10.44 8.44
N PRO A 103 -11.22 10.01 7.65
CA PRO A 103 -12.37 9.26 8.17
C PRO A 103 -11.96 7.95 8.84
N LEU A 104 -12.75 7.52 9.83
CA LEU A 104 -12.51 6.27 10.54
C LEU A 104 -12.78 5.06 9.64
N GLU A 105 -13.84 5.12 8.85
CA GLU A 105 -14.22 4.12 7.84
C GLU A 105 -13.07 3.84 6.88
N HIS A 106 -12.33 4.88 6.49
CA HIS A 106 -11.12 4.76 5.69
C HIS A 106 -9.97 4.12 6.50
N SER A 107 -9.56 4.75 7.60
CA SER A 107 -8.31 4.42 8.30
C SER A 107 -8.34 3.11 9.10
N VAL A 108 -9.50 2.71 9.62
CA VAL A 108 -9.63 1.53 10.48
C VAL A 108 -10.33 0.35 9.84
N ALA A 109 -10.92 0.52 8.64
CA ALA A 109 -11.58 -0.54 7.90
C ALA A 109 -11.20 -0.60 6.42
N ALA A 110 -11.71 0.29 5.56
CA ALA A 110 -11.61 0.13 4.11
C ALA A 110 -10.15 0.09 3.62
N PHE A 111 -9.29 1.02 4.06
CA PHE A 111 -7.88 1.08 3.63
C PHE A 111 -6.99 -0.01 4.27
N ARG A 112 -7.59 -0.93 5.04
CA ARG A 112 -6.94 -2.14 5.56
C ARG A 112 -7.17 -3.37 4.69
N PHE A 113 -7.76 -3.20 3.50
CA PHE A 113 -7.91 -4.26 2.51
C PHE A 113 -6.57 -4.88 2.13
N GLY A 114 -5.49 -4.08 2.08
CA GLY A 114 -4.15 -4.55 1.72
C GLY A 114 -3.60 -5.68 2.61
N HIS A 115 -4.15 -5.88 3.82
CA HIS A 115 -3.76 -7.03 4.65
C HIS A 115 -4.08 -8.39 4.02
N SER A 116 -5.14 -8.51 3.21
CA SER A 116 -5.44 -9.77 2.50
C SER A 116 -4.54 -9.98 1.29
N MET A 117 -3.94 -8.90 0.77
CA MET A 117 -3.11 -8.91 -0.43
C MET A 117 -1.67 -9.37 -0.17
N VAL A 118 -1.25 -9.40 1.09
CA VAL A 118 0.08 -9.80 1.52
C VAL A 118 0.36 -11.27 1.17
N ARG A 119 1.56 -11.55 0.66
CA ARG A 119 2.05 -12.92 0.46
C ARG A 119 2.85 -13.39 1.68
N GLY A 120 2.82 -14.69 1.95
CA GLY A 120 3.73 -15.29 2.95
C GLY A 120 5.16 -15.45 2.45
N VAL A 121 5.33 -15.43 1.12
CA VAL A 121 6.58 -15.58 0.40
C VAL A 121 6.53 -14.70 -0.85
N TYR A 122 7.63 -14.03 -1.15
CA TYR A 122 7.78 -13.18 -2.32
C TYR A 122 8.82 -13.77 -3.26
N ASP A 123 8.63 -13.48 -4.54
CA ASP A 123 9.68 -13.56 -5.52
C ASP A 123 10.40 -12.21 -5.59
N PHE A 124 11.36 -12.01 -4.69
CA PHE A 124 11.85 -10.67 -4.36
C PHE A 124 12.96 -10.18 -5.31
N ASN A 125 13.84 -11.08 -5.73
CA ASN A 125 14.89 -10.85 -6.73
C ASN A 125 15.52 -12.18 -7.16
N ARG A 126 16.50 -12.13 -8.07
CA ARG A 126 17.22 -13.30 -8.61
C ARG A 126 17.94 -14.18 -7.60
N ASN A 127 18.15 -13.72 -6.36
CA ASN A 127 18.84 -14.48 -5.32
C ASN A 127 17.90 -15.45 -4.56
N PHE A 128 16.64 -15.59 -4.99
CA PHE A 128 15.63 -16.41 -4.35
C PHE A 128 14.83 -17.25 -5.35
N GLY A 129 14.45 -18.47 -4.93
CA GLY A 129 13.38 -19.24 -5.56
C GLY A 129 13.72 -19.89 -6.89
N ARG A 130 13.63 -19.13 -7.99
CA ARG A 130 13.46 -19.71 -9.34
C ARG A 130 14.65 -20.53 -9.85
N ASP A 131 15.86 -20.17 -9.45
CA ASP A 131 17.06 -20.92 -9.83
C ASP A 131 17.57 -21.84 -8.72
N PHE A 132 16.79 -22.07 -7.64
CA PHE A 132 17.24 -22.80 -6.45
C PHE A 132 17.75 -24.21 -6.77
N GLU A 133 17.18 -24.85 -7.78
CA GLU A 133 17.57 -26.19 -8.24
C GLU A 133 18.75 -26.16 -9.23
N ASN A 134 19.21 -24.99 -9.68
CA ASN A 134 20.37 -24.87 -10.55
C ASN A 134 21.64 -25.36 -9.81
N PRO A 135 22.31 -26.43 -10.29
CA PRO A 135 23.51 -26.97 -9.64
C PRO A 135 24.64 -25.95 -9.47
N GLU A 136 24.75 -24.97 -10.37
CA GLU A 136 25.79 -23.93 -10.33
C GLU A 136 25.54 -22.87 -9.24
N LEU A 137 24.28 -22.74 -8.78
CA LEU A 137 23.86 -21.77 -7.77
C LEU A 137 23.52 -22.41 -6.42
N LYS A 138 23.68 -23.74 -6.29
CA LYS A 138 23.38 -24.50 -5.08
C LYS A 138 24.13 -23.93 -3.87
N GLY A 139 23.39 -23.58 -2.82
CA GLY A 139 23.93 -23.00 -1.58
C GLY A 139 24.22 -21.49 -1.64
N ARG A 140 23.95 -20.81 -2.76
CA ARG A 140 24.10 -19.36 -2.92
C ARG A 140 22.78 -18.57 -2.92
N ILE A 141 21.67 -19.28 -3.08
CA ILE A 141 20.32 -18.74 -3.16
C ILE A 141 19.41 -19.46 -2.17
N LEU A 142 18.48 -18.72 -1.58
CA LEU A 142 17.46 -19.32 -0.71
C LEU A 142 16.30 -19.86 -1.56
N PRO A 143 15.59 -20.90 -1.09
CA PRO A 143 14.47 -21.49 -1.84
C PRO A 143 13.30 -20.53 -1.99
N ASN A 144 13.26 -19.45 -1.21
CA ASN A 144 12.32 -18.35 -1.35
C ASN A 144 12.73 -17.13 -0.50
N SER A 145 12.06 -16.00 -0.68
CA SER A 145 12.13 -14.86 0.25
C SER A 145 10.88 -14.85 1.15
N PRO A 146 10.97 -15.41 2.38
CA PRO A 146 9.83 -15.47 3.28
C PRO A 146 9.53 -14.09 3.87
N PHE A 147 8.25 -13.82 4.11
CA PHE A 147 7.78 -12.54 4.67
C PHE A 147 8.48 -12.17 5.98
N SER A 148 8.78 -13.14 6.84
CA SER A 148 9.51 -12.92 8.09
C SER A 148 10.91 -12.32 7.86
N LEU A 149 11.64 -12.76 6.83
CA LEU A 149 12.95 -12.19 6.53
C LEU A 149 12.83 -10.76 6.00
N LEU A 150 11.76 -10.41 5.27
CA LEU A 150 11.52 -9.02 4.83
C LEU A 150 11.31 -8.06 6.01
N PHE A 151 10.80 -8.52 7.15
CA PHE A 151 10.74 -7.71 8.38
C PHE A 151 12.08 -7.71 9.13
N GLN A 152 12.83 -8.81 9.06
CA GLN A 152 14.14 -8.93 9.71
C GLN A 152 15.21 -8.05 9.09
N PHE A 153 15.20 -7.92 7.75
CA PHE A 153 16.19 -7.17 6.99
C PHE A 153 15.82 -5.68 6.87
N THR A 154 15.37 -5.09 7.97
CA THR A 154 15.13 -3.64 8.12
C THR A 154 15.85 -3.12 9.35
N GLY A 155 16.00 -1.80 9.49
CA GLY A 155 16.58 -1.19 10.67
C GLY A 155 15.75 -1.40 11.95
N ASN A 156 14.47 -1.77 11.81
CA ASN A 156 13.57 -2.12 12.90
C ASN A 156 13.38 -3.64 13.09
N GLY A 157 14.13 -4.49 12.38
CA GLY A 157 13.99 -5.94 12.48
C GLY A 157 14.18 -6.47 13.90
N SER A 158 13.21 -7.25 14.39
CA SER A 158 13.24 -7.89 15.71
C SER A 158 13.63 -9.37 15.58
N PRO A 159 14.42 -9.96 16.51
CA PRO A 159 15.01 -9.35 17.70
C PRO A 159 16.27 -8.52 17.40
N ASN A 160 16.96 -8.81 16.28
CA ASN A 160 18.18 -8.13 15.86
C ASN A 160 18.10 -7.74 14.38
N PRO A 161 18.19 -6.45 14.01
CA PRO A 161 18.23 -6.02 12.61
C PRO A 161 19.28 -6.79 11.81
N PHE A 162 18.95 -7.15 10.56
CA PHE A 162 19.85 -7.90 9.67
C PHE A 162 20.40 -9.20 10.30
N LEU A 163 19.58 -9.87 11.13
CA LEU A 163 19.93 -11.07 11.91
C LEU A 163 21.09 -10.87 12.91
N GLY A 164 21.50 -9.61 13.17
CA GLY A 164 22.71 -9.30 13.94
C GLY A 164 24.01 -9.68 13.22
N GLN A 165 23.95 -9.97 11.92
CA GLN A 165 25.09 -10.45 11.13
C GLN A 165 25.74 -9.36 10.28
N ALA A 166 25.06 -8.21 10.09
CA ALA A 166 25.55 -7.11 9.28
C ALA A 166 25.14 -5.74 9.87
N GLU A 167 25.95 -4.72 9.60
CA GLU A 167 25.64 -3.33 9.95
C GLU A 167 24.75 -2.64 8.89
N VAL A 168 24.74 -3.18 7.67
CA VAL A 168 24.00 -2.66 6.51
C VAL A 168 23.26 -3.80 5.80
N LEU A 169 22.27 -3.45 4.99
CA LEU A 169 21.52 -4.40 4.17
C LEU A 169 22.47 -5.15 3.19
N PRO A 170 22.51 -6.48 3.19
CA PRO A 170 23.29 -7.22 2.21
C PRO A 170 22.78 -6.99 0.78
N SER A 171 23.67 -6.92 -0.20
CA SER A 171 23.32 -6.65 -1.60
C SER A 171 22.37 -7.70 -2.23
N SER A 172 22.35 -8.92 -1.68
CA SER A 172 21.41 -9.97 -2.08
C SER A 172 19.95 -9.67 -1.71
N TRP A 173 19.70 -8.64 -0.89
CA TRP A 173 18.38 -8.19 -0.46
C TRP A 173 17.95 -6.86 -1.11
N ILE A 174 18.52 -6.49 -2.26
CA ILE A 174 18.02 -5.37 -3.09
C ILE A 174 16.84 -5.86 -3.94
N ILE A 175 15.71 -5.18 -3.88
CA ILE A 175 14.49 -5.57 -4.62
C ILE A 175 14.67 -5.44 -6.13
N GLU A 176 14.11 -6.39 -6.89
CA GLU A 176 13.96 -6.28 -8.35
C GLU A 176 12.56 -5.81 -8.67
N TRP A 177 12.40 -4.51 -8.90
CA TRP A 177 11.08 -3.87 -9.04
C TRP A 177 10.25 -4.40 -10.20
N ASP A 178 10.87 -4.91 -11.27
CA ASP A 178 10.18 -5.53 -12.40
C ASP A 178 9.26 -6.67 -11.94
N ARG A 179 9.65 -7.42 -10.90
CA ARG A 179 8.85 -8.50 -10.29
C ARG A 179 7.62 -8.01 -9.49
N PHE A 180 7.50 -6.70 -9.26
CA PHE A 180 6.46 -6.09 -8.43
C PHE A 180 5.56 -5.10 -9.20
N VAL A 181 6.03 -4.56 -10.32
CA VAL A 181 5.30 -3.53 -11.09
C VAL A 181 4.95 -3.94 -12.51
N ASP A 182 5.48 -5.06 -13.01
CA ASP A 182 5.09 -5.58 -14.32
C ASP A 182 3.69 -6.20 -14.30
N ARG A 183 2.73 -5.46 -14.84
CA ARG A 183 1.33 -5.91 -14.98
C ARG A 183 1.15 -7.01 -16.02
N GLY A 184 2.14 -7.21 -16.90
CA GLY A 184 2.15 -8.24 -17.93
C GLY A 184 2.88 -9.51 -17.52
N SER A 185 3.33 -9.61 -16.26
CA SER A 185 4.12 -10.75 -15.81
C SER A 185 3.38 -12.07 -16.03
N ALA A 186 4.10 -13.05 -16.58
CA ALA A 186 3.62 -14.42 -16.72
C ALA A 186 3.66 -15.20 -15.40
N PHE A 187 4.26 -14.64 -14.34
CA PHE A 187 4.49 -15.31 -13.07
C PHE A 187 3.42 -14.93 -12.03
N PRO A 188 2.55 -15.86 -11.61
CA PRO A 188 1.45 -15.55 -10.67
C PRO A 188 1.92 -15.07 -9.29
N ASP A 189 3.16 -15.32 -8.91
CA ASP A 189 3.77 -14.89 -7.65
C ASP A 189 4.38 -13.48 -7.68
N HIS A 190 4.37 -12.81 -8.84
CA HIS A 190 4.63 -11.37 -9.00
C HIS A 190 3.42 -10.51 -8.62
N PHE A 191 2.23 -11.09 -8.63
CA PHE A 191 1.00 -10.40 -8.24
C PHE A 191 0.72 -10.55 -6.74
N ALA A 192 0.08 -9.53 -6.17
CA ALA A 192 -0.43 -9.60 -4.81
C ALA A 192 -1.49 -10.71 -4.67
N ARG A 193 -1.78 -11.15 -3.43
CA ARG A 193 -2.94 -12.02 -3.18
C ARG A 193 -4.24 -11.25 -3.48
N ARG A 194 -5.31 -12.01 -3.67
CA ARG A 194 -6.65 -11.48 -3.91
C ARG A 194 -7.12 -10.64 -2.71
N ILE A 195 -8.01 -9.69 -3.00
CA ILE A 195 -8.77 -8.99 -1.97
C ILE A 195 -9.90 -9.91 -1.52
N ASP A 196 -9.67 -10.65 -0.45
CA ASP A 196 -10.61 -11.63 0.07
C ASP A 196 -10.58 -11.72 1.60
N THR A 197 -11.42 -12.58 2.16
CA THR A 197 -11.55 -12.75 3.62
C THR A 197 -10.44 -13.59 4.26
N LEU A 198 -9.39 -13.95 3.51
CA LEU A 198 -8.27 -14.75 3.98
C LEU A 198 -7.04 -13.88 4.29
N LEU A 199 -6.19 -14.37 5.19
CA LEU A 199 -4.90 -13.77 5.52
C LEU A 199 -3.80 -14.79 5.31
N ALA A 200 -2.64 -14.32 4.86
CA ALA A 200 -1.45 -15.16 4.79
C ALA A 200 -1.04 -15.62 6.20
N PRO A 201 -0.56 -16.87 6.38
CA PRO A 201 -0.19 -17.41 7.68
C PRO A 201 0.72 -16.51 8.53
N PRO A 202 1.72 -15.80 7.96
CA PRO A 202 2.57 -14.89 8.75
C PRO A 202 1.83 -13.71 9.41
N LEU A 203 0.63 -13.36 8.96
CA LEU A 203 -0.19 -12.29 9.56
C LEU A 203 -1.05 -12.75 10.72
N LEU A 204 -1.09 -14.07 11.00
CA LEU A 204 -1.82 -14.63 12.13
C LEU A 204 -1.06 -14.46 13.45
N ASP A 205 0.27 -14.31 13.38
CA ASP A 205 1.16 -14.06 14.51
C ASP A 205 2.21 -12.99 14.14
N MET A 206 1.88 -11.72 14.42
CA MET A 206 2.74 -10.58 14.09
C MET A 206 3.91 -10.48 15.08
N VAL A 207 5.05 -11.09 14.74
CA VAL A 207 6.24 -11.20 15.61
C VAL A 207 6.81 -9.85 16.10
N ASN A 208 6.60 -8.76 15.37
CA ASN A 208 7.05 -7.43 15.76
C ASN A 208 6.10 -6.71 16.73
N GLU A 209 4.91 -7.27 16.97
CA GLU A 209 3.86 -6.69 17.80
C GLU A 209 3.78 -7.37 19.18
N GLY A 210 3.25 -6.67 20.17
CA GLY A 210 3.03 -7.24 21.51
C GLY A 210 4.31 -7.55 22.28
N ASN A 211 5.44 -6.94 21.92
CA ASN A 211 6.74 -7.20 22.53
C ASN A 211 7.06 -6.36 23.78
N ASP A 212 6.15 -5.48 24.22
CA ASP A 212 6.34 -4.70 25.44
C ASP A 212 6.19 -5.61 26.68
N PRO A 213 7.26 -5.86 27.45
CA PRO A 213 7.21 -6.74 28.62
C PRO A 213 6.34 -6.20 29.75
N LYS A 214 5.97 -4.90 29.72
CA LYS A 214 5.10 -4.27 30.72
C LYS A 214 3.63 -4.61 30.52
N LEU A 215 3.24 -5.08 29.34
CA LEU A 215 1.86 -5.45 29.06
C LEU A 215 1.54 -6.86 29.58
N PRO A 216 0.32 -7.11 30.10
CA PRO A 216 -0.12 -8.46 30.46
C PRO A 216 -0.04 -9.43 29.27
N GLU A 217 0.25 -10.70 29.52
CA GLU A 217 0.46 -11.70 28.46
C GLU A 217 -0.72 -11.80 27.49
N HIS A 218 -1.95 -11.80 27.99
CA HIS A 218 -3.14 -11.86 27.15
C HIS A 218 -3.27 -10.65 26.21
N ILE A 219 -2.78 -9.46 26.62
CA ILE A 219 -2.73 -8.26 25.77
C ILE A 219 -1.62 -8.40 24.74
N ARG A 220 -0.45 -8.91 25.12
CA ARG A 220 0.66 -9.18 24.18
C ARG A 220 0.21 -10.13 23.07
N GLN A 221 -0.46 -11.22 23.41
CA GLN A 221 -1.00 -12.18 22.46
C GLN A 221 -2.11 -11.59 21.58
N LEU A 222 -3.00 -10.78 22.15
CA LEU A 222 -4.00 -10.04 21.38
C LEU A 222 -3.35 -9.10 20.35
N LEU A 223 -2.26 -8.42 20.74
CA LEU A 223 -1.56 -7.49 19.87
C LEU A 223 -0.91 -8.19 18.66
N LYS A 224 -0.62 -9.48 18.75
CA LYS A 224 -0.06 -10.27 17.65
C LYS A 224 -1.13 -10.72 16.63
N GLN A 225 -2.41 -10.71 17.00
CA GLN A 225 -3.52 -11.16 16.15
C GLN A 225 -4.12 -10.01 15.33
N LEU A 226 -3.65 -9.85 14.08
CA LEU A 226 -4.05 -8.74 13.20
C LEU A 226 -5.58 -8.63 12.97
N ALA A 227 -6.23 -9.73 12.59
CA ALA A 227 -7.67 -9.74 12.31
C ALA A 227 -8.50 -9.34 13.53
N ARG A 228 -8.17 -9.91 14.70
CA ARG A 228 -8.86 -9.62 15.95
C ARG A 228 -8.70 -8.16 16.36
N ARG A 229 -7.49 -7.59 16.21
CA ARG A 229 -7.24 -6.16 16.42
C ARG A 229 -8.08 -5.28 15.50
N ASN A 230 -8.15 -5.62 14.22
CA ASN A 230 -8.90 -4.83 13.24
C ASN A 230 -10.40 -4.81 13.58
N LEU A 231 -10.99 -5.97 13.86
CA LEU A 231 -12.39 -6.09 14.23
C LEU A 231 -12.72 -5.37 15.53
N LEU A 232 -11.92 -5.58 16.59
CA LEU A 232 -12.11 -4.91 17.88
C LEU A 232 -11.95 -3.39 17.76
N ARG A 233 -10.99 -2.91 16.96
CA ARG A 233 -10.78 -1.47 16.75
C ARG A 233 -11.99 -0.83 16.08
N GLY A 234 -12.56 -1.47 15.06
CA GLY A 234 -13.79 -0.99 14.43
C GLY A 234 -14.94 -0.89 15.43
N TYR A 235 -15.13 -1.93 16.24
CA TYR A 235 -16.14 -1.95 17.29
C TYR A 235 -15.94 -0.84 18.33
N LEU A 236 -14.73 -0.70 18.89
CA LEU A 236 -14.41 0.30 19.93
C LEU A 236 -14.56 1.74 19.43
N LEU A 237 -14.30 1.98 18.14
CA LEU A 237 -14.48 3.29 17.52
C LEU A 237 -15.90 3.50 16.97
N SER A 238 -16.80 2.53 17.17
CA SER A 238 -18.22 2.60 16.77
C SER A 238 -18.39 2.96 15.30
N ILE A 239 -17.54 2.41 14.41
CA ILE A 239 -17.69 2.64 12.98
C ILE A 239 -18.95 1.92 12.46
N PRO A 240 -19.64 2.46 11.44
CA PRO A 240 -20.83 1.83 10.88
C PRO A 240 -20.55 0.44 10.30
N THR A 241 -21.59 -0.40 10.19
CA THR A 241 -21.52 -1.70 9.51
C THR A 241 -21.45 -1.50 8.00
N GLY A 242 -21.03 -2.56 7.29
CA GLY A 242 -20.97 -2.53 5.82
C GLY A 242 -22.32 -2.22 5.17
N GLN A 243 -23.40 -2.85 5.66
CA GLN A 243 -24.77 -2.61 5.21
C GLN A 243 -25.18 -1.14 5.43
N ALA A 244 -24.91 -0.58 6.61
CA ALA A 244 -25.26 0.80 6.93
C ALA A 244 -24.54 1.81 6.00
N ILE A 245 -23.27 1.55 5.66
CA ILE A 245 -22.57 2.37 4.67
C ILE A 245 -23.18 2.18 3.27
N ALA A 246 -23.42 0.95 2.85
CA ALA A 246 -24.00 0.66 1.53
C ALA A 246 -25.33 1.41 1.33
N GLU A 247 -26.23 1.34 2.31
CA GLU A 247 -27.49 2.09 2.32
C GLU A 247 -27.26 3.60 2.26
N LYS A 248 -26.35 4.14 3.09
CA LYS A 248 -26.06 5.57 3.14
C LYS A 248 -25.55 6.13 1.82
N ILE A 249 -24.78 5.34 1.06
CA ILE A 249 -24.17 5.77 -0.20
C ILE A 249 -24.99 5.36 -1.44
N GLY A 250 -26.12 4.67 -1.24
CA GLY A 250 -26.98 4.16 -2.31
C GLY A 250 -26.42 2.95 -3.07
N ALA A 251 -25.44 2.23 -2.50
CA ALA A 251 -24.91 1.00 -3.07
C ALA A 251 -25.79 -0.20 -2.68
N ARG A 252 -25.84 -1.25 -3.52
CA ARG A 252 -26.58 -2.48 -3.20
C ARG A 252 -25.88 -3.23 -2.06
N PRO A 253 -26.48 -3.41 -0.87
CA PRO A 253 -25.86 -4.17 0.21
C PRO A 253 -25.58 -5.62 -0.21
N LEU A 254 -24.59 -6.27 0.41
CA LEU A 254 -24.39 -7.71 0.27
C LEU A 254 -25.57 -8.46 0.88
N THR A 255 -26.08 -9.46 0.17
CA THR A 255 -27.11 -10.35 0.70
C THR A 255 -26.53 -11.28 1.77
N ALA A 256 -27.38 -11.86 2.61
CA ALA A 256 -26.97 -12.88 3.56
C ALA A 256 -26.26 -14.07 2.87
N ASP A 257 -26.71 -14.45 1.67
CA ASP A 257 -26.09 -15.51 0.88
C ASP A 257 -24.73 -15.10 0.29
N GLU A 258 -24.56 -13.83 -0.13
CA GLU A 258 -23.25 -13.32 -0.52
C GLU A 258 -22.29 -13.30 0.69
N LEU A 259 -22.77 -12.97 1.89
CA LEU A 259 -21.97 -12.91 3.11
C LEU A 259 -21.61 -14.30 3.65
N ARG A 260 -22.49 -15.29 3.52
CA ARG A 260 -22.30 -16.66 4.03
C ARG A 260 -21.35 -17.45 3.11
N PRO A 261 -20.11 -17.78 3.52
CA PRO A 261 -19.21 -18.56 2.69
C PRO A 261 -19.59 -20.04 2.67
N SER A 262 -19.92 -20.58 1.49
CA SER A 262 -20.31 -21.99 1.31
C SER A 262 -19.17 -22.98 1.55
N ASN A 263 -17.92 -22.55 1.37
CA ASN A 263 -16.72 -23.40 1.47
C ASN A 263 -15.96 -23.24 2.81
N ARG A 264 -16.51 -22.51 3.79
CA ARG A 264 -15.86 -22.23 5.08
C ARG A 264 -16.89 -22.35 6.22
N PRO A 265 -17.30 -23.56 6.61
CA PRO A 265 -18.43 -23.78 7.53
C PRO A 265 -18.25 -23.10 8.89
N ALA A 266 -17.05 -23.16 9.48
CA ALA A 266 -16.78 -22.49 10.76
C ALA A 266 -16.92 -20.96 10.68
N LEU A 267 -16.57 -20.35 9.54
CA LEU A 267 -16.75 -18.91 9.32
C LEU A 267 -18.23 -18.57 9.10
N ALA A 268 -18.95 -19.40 8.34
CA ALA A 268 -20.40 -19.25 8.14
C ALA A 268 -21.15 -19.32 9.48
N GLU A 269 -20.84 -20.32 10.30
CA GLU A 269 -21.41 -20.47 11.64
C GLU A 269 -21.11 -19.26 12.53
N ALA A 270 -19.87 -18.77 12.54
CA ALA A 270 -19.49 -17.59 13.32
C ALA A 270 -20.23 -16.31 12.86
N LEU A 271 -20.46 -16.15 11.56
CA LEU A 271 -21.22 -15.02 11.01
C LEU A 271 -22.70 -15.10 11.40
N GLU A 272 -23.30 -16.30 11.38
CA GLU A 272 -24.69 -16.54 11.77
C GLU A 272 -24.90 -16.31 13.26
N GLN A 273 -24.13 -16.99 14.11
CA GLN A 273 -24.24 -16.88 15.56
C GLN A 273 -23.94 -15.46 16.06
N GLY A 274 -23.05 -14.74 15.37
CA GLY A 274 -22.73 -13.35 15.67
C GLY A 274 -23.74 -12.32 15.15
N GLY A 275 -24.77 -12.72 14.39
CA GLY A 275 -25.69 -11.78 13.73
C GLY A 275 -25.01 -10.91 12.65
N PHE A 276 -23.84 -11.34 12.15
CA PHE A 276 -23.02 -10.58 11.22
C PHE A 276 -23.44 -10.74 9.75
N LEU A 277 -24.46 -11.55 9.45
CA LEU A 277 -25.09 -11.56 8.13
C LEU A 277 -25.95 -10.31 7.87
N GLU A 278 -26.39 -9.61 8.92
CA GLU A 278 -27.18 -8.38 8.83
C GLU A 278 -26.37 -7.14 9.24
N ARG A 279 -25.43 -7.32 10.18
CA ARG A 279 -24.63 -6.23 10.77
C ARG A 279 -23.14 -6.50 10.67
N THR A 280 -22.64 -6.66 9.46
CA THR A 280 -21.26 -7.08 9.21
C THR A 280 -20.26 -5.97 9.58
N PRO A 281 -19.19 -6.29 10.34
CA PRO A 281 -18.08 -5.35 10.56
C PRO A 281 -17.49 -4.86 9.23
N LEU A 282 -17.32 -3.55 9.08
CA LEU A 282 -16.99 -2.90 7.80
C LEU A 282 -15.73 -3.47 7.14
N TRP A 283 -14.67 -3.77 7.90
CA TRP A 283 -13.44 -4.35 7.34
C TRP A 283 -13.70 -5.70 6.67
N TYR A 284 -14.44 -6.59 7.34
CA TYR A 284 -14.81 -7.89 6.75
C TYR A 284 -15.74 -7.71 5.56
N TYR A 285 -16.71 -6.79 5.65
CA TYR A 285 -17.65 -6.53 4.56
C TYR A 285 -16.92 -6.10 3.28
N VAL A 286 -15.97 -5.17 3.37
CA VAL A 286 -15.20 -4.69 2.20
C VAL A 286 -14.41 -5.82 1.54
N LEU A 287 -13.78 -6.68 2.34
CA LEU A 287 -13.06 -7.85 1.83
C LEU A 287 -14.02 -8.86 1.18
N ARG A 288 -15.16 -9.13 1.80
CA ARG A 288 -16.16 -10.06 1.29
C ARG A 288 -16.82 -9.55 0.02
N GLU A 289 -17.07 -8.25 -0.08
CA GLU A 289 -17.62 -7.60 -1.27
C GLU A 289 -16.68 -7.76 -2.46
N ALA A 290 -15.39 -7.51 -2.26
CA ALA A 290 -14.35 -7.74 -3.27
C ALA A 290 -14.29 -9.21 -3.70
N GLU A 291 -14.30 -10.15 -2.73
CA GLU A 291 -14.25 -11.58 -2.96
C GLU A 291 -15.40 -12.06 -3.86
N VAL A 292 -16.64 -11.65 -3.59
CA VAL A 292 -17.84 -12.19 -4.27
C VAL A 292 -18.30 -11.41 -5.49
N ARG A 293 -17.98 -10.11 -5.59
CA ARG A 293 -18.43 -9.26 -6.71
C ARG A 293 -17.32 -8.94 -7.72
N ALA A 294 -16.06 -9.04 -7.33
CA ALA A 294 -14.90 -8.73 -8.18
C ALA A 294 -13.87 -9.88 -8.26
N ASN A 295 -14.20 -11.07 -7.73
CA ASN A 295 -13.27 -12.21 -7.61
C ASN A 295 -11.97 -11.86 -6.87
N GLY A 296 -12.01 -10.82 -6.03
CA GLY A 296 -10.86 -10.27 -5.32
C GLY A 296 -9.81 -9.57 -6.19
N ASN A 297 -10.13 -9.22 -7.44
CA ASN A 297 -9.22 -8.48 -8.34
C ASN A 297 -9.27 -6.97 -8.11
N SER A 298 -10.36 -6.45 -7.55
CA SER A 298 -10.52 -5.06 -7.14
C SER A 298 -11.46 -4.98 -5.94
N LEU A 299 -11.51 -3.82 -5.30
CA LEU A 299 -12.50 -3.54 -4.28
C LEU A 299 -13.91 -3.48 -4.88
N GLY A 300 -14.90 -3.88 -4.08
CA GLY A 300 -16.30 -3.62 -4.39
C GLY A 300 -16.68 -2.14 -4.27
N GLU A 301 -17.94 -1.82 -4.53
CA GLU A 301 -18.44 -0.44 -4.58
C GLU A 301 -18.26 0.28 -3.23
N VAL A 302 -18.60 -0.36 -2.11
CA VAL A 302 -18.49 0.27 -0.77
C VAL A 302 -17.02 0.58 -0.44
N GLY A 303 -16.14 -0.40 -0.60
CA GLY A 303 -14.71 -0.21 -0.35
C GLY A 303 -14.10 0.87 -1.24
N SER A 304 -14.44 0.84 -2.53
CA SER A 304 -13.96 1.80 -3.53
C SER A 304 -14.43 3.22 -3.23
N ARG A 305 -15.72 3.42 -2.92
CA ARG A 305 -16.27 4.75 -2.58
C ARG A 305 -15.61 5.32 -1.34
N ILE A 306 -15.48 4.57 -0.24
CA ILE A 306 -14.82 5.05 0.99
C ILE A 306 -13.39 5.53 0.68
N ILE A 307 -12.61 4.73 -0.05
CA ILE A 307 -11.20 5.03 -0.32
C ILE A 307 -11.06 6.19 -1.30
N CYS A 308 -11.75 6.13 -2.44
CA CYS A 308 -11.64 7.13 -3.48
C CYS A 308 -12.21 8.49 -3.05
N ASP A 309 -13.41 8.53 -2.45
CA ASP A 309 -13.98 9.78 -1.96
C ASP A 309 -13.05 10.42 -0.92
N THR A 310 -12.43 9.63 -0.03
CA THR A 310 -11.49 10.16 0.97
C THR A 310 -10.21 10.73 0.33
N ILE A 311 -9.52 9.95 -0.50
CA ILE A 311 -8.23 10.36 -1.07
C ILE A 311 -8.42 11.51 -2.06
N ILE A 312 -9.38 11.38 -2.97
CA ILE A 312 -9.69 12.44 -3.93
C ILE A 312 -10.22 13.67 -3.18
N GLY A 313 -11.04 13.48 -2.15
CA GLY A 313 -11.50 14.53 -1.25
C GLY A 313 -10.35 15.33 -0.63
N LEU A 314 -9.34 14.66 -0.09
CA LEU A 314 -8.15 15.31 0.44
C LEU A 314 -7.39 16.10 -0.64
N VAL A 315 -7.20 15.53 -1.82
CA VAL A 315 -6.47 16.18 -2.93
C VAL A 315 -7.23 17.39 -3.47
N VAL A 316 -8.54 17.27 -3.71
CA VAL A 316 -9.39 18.38 -4.18
C VAL A 316 -9.40 19.53 -3.18
N ASN A 317 -9.28 19.24 -1.89
CA ASN A 317 -9.31 20.26 -0.84
C ASN A 317 -7.94 20.78 -0.39
N ASP A 318 -6.83 20.25 -0.92
CA ASP A 318 -5.46 20.75 -0.69
C ASP A 318 -5.12 21.85 -1.71
N PRO A 319 -4.95 23.12 -1.31
CA PRO A 319 -4.64 24.22 -2.23
C PRO A 319 -3.33 24.03 -3.01
N ARG A 320 -2.43 23.16 -2.55
CA ARG A 320 -1.15 22.87 -3.21
C ARG A 320 -1.20 21.60 -4.06
N SER A 321 -2.38 20.98 -4.21
CA SER A 321 -2.51 19.75 -4.97
C SER A 321 -2.42 19.98 -6.47
N TYR A 322 -2.08 18.93 -7.23
CA TYR A 322 -2.00 19.03 -8.69
C TYR A 322 -3.33 19.48 -9.33
N LEU A 323 -4.48 19.16 -8.72
CA LEU A 323 -5.80 19.57 -9.17
C LEU A 323 -6.09 21.06 -8.97
N ASN A 324 -5.39 21.71 -8.04
CA ASN A 324 -5.62 23.12 -7.67
C ASN A 324 -4.52 24.05 -8.19
N GLN A 325 -3.71 23.61 -9.16
CA GLN A 325 -2.71 24.49 -9.79
C GLN A 325 -3.39 25.48 -10.74
N PRO A 326 -3.06 26.80 -10.70
CA PRO A 326 -3.75 27.84 -11.47
C PRO A 326 -3.84 27.56 -12.98
N ASP A 327 -2.76 27.06 -13.58
CA ASP A 327 -2.69 26.74 -15.02
C ASP A 327 -3.08 25.28 -15.32
N GLY A 328 -3.57 24.55 -14.31
CA GLY A 328 -3.74 23.11 -14.31
C GLY A 328 -2.40 22.37 -14.35
N TRP A 329 -2.34 21.18 -13.74
CA TRP A 329 -1.16 20.32 -13.81
C TRP A 329 -1.54 18.90 -14.24
N ASP A 330 -0.73 18.35 -15.13
CA ASP A 330 -0.74 16.95 -15.54
C ASP A 330 0.71 16.51 -15.81
N PRO A 331 0.99 15.19 -15.94
CA PRO A 331 2.33 14.67 -16.13
C PRO A 331 3.12 15.25 -17.31
N SER A 332 2.46 15.79 -18.35
CA SER A 332 3.15 16.46 -19.46
C SER A 332 3.84 17.78 -19.05
N LYS A 333 3.42 18.37 -17.93
CA LYS A 333 4.02 19.58 -17.33
C LYS A 333 4.99 19.25 -16.19
N GLY A 334 5.26 17.97 -15.95
CA GLY A 334 6.20 17.51 -14.93
C GLY A 334 7.57 17.10 -15.51
N VAL A 335 8.38 16.47 -14.66
CA VAL A 335 9.61 15.79 -15.11
C VAL A 335 9.29 14.66 -16.09
N ARG A 336 10.26 14.37 -16.97
CA ARG A 336 10.11 13.40 -18.07
C ARG A 336 11.16 12.30 -17.99
N LEU A 337 10.80 11.12 -18.46
CA LEU A 337 11.75 10.03 -18.68
C LEU A 337 12.80 10.42 -19.72
N ARG A 338 13.88 9.63 -19.81
CA ARG A 338 14.99 9.90 -20.74
C ARG A 338 14.56 9.90 -22.21
N ASN A 339 13.52 9.14 -22.54
CA ASN A 339 12.91 9.08 -23.86
C ASN A 339 11.94 10.25 -24.14
N GLY A 340 11.73 11.16 -23.19
CA GLY A 340 10.83 12.31 -23.29
C GLY A 340 9.40 12.04 -22.81
N ASP A 341 9.05 10.80 -22.48
CA ASP A 341 7.70 10.43 -22.04
C ASP A 341 7.37 10.99 -20.65
N PRO A 342 6.09 11.32 -20.40
CA PRO A 342 5.64 11.73 -19.07
C PRO A 342 5.64 10.54 -18.10
N ILE A 343 5.73 10.84 -16.80
CA ILE A 343 5.60 9.83 -15.74
C ILE A 343 4.11 9.61 -15.44
N VAL A 344 3.56 8.48 -15.90
CA VAL A 344 2.12 8.16 -15.77
C VAL A 344 1.87 6.83 -15.06
N THR A 345 2.91 6.13 -14.62
CA THR A 345 2.78 4.92 -13.81
C THR A 345 3.81 4.91 -12.68
N ILE A 346 3.56 4.11 -11.64
CA ILE A 346 4.53 3.86 -10.57
C ILE A 346 5.82 3.27 -11.17
N ALA A 347 5.71 2.44 -12.22
CA ALA A 347 6.88 1.92 -12.94
C ALA A 347 7.72 3.05 -13.57
N ASP A 348 7.10 4.05 -14.20
CA ASP A 348 7.80 5.21 -14.74
C ASP A 348 8.51 6.01 -13.64
N MET A 349 7.87 6.19 -12.49
CA MET A 349 8.50 6.85 -11.34
C MET A 349 9.74 6.08 -10.86
N LEU A 350 9.66 4.75 -10.81
CA LEU A 350 10.79 3.88 -10.45
C LEU A 350 11.93 3.92 -11.48
N ARG A 351 11.61 4.04 -12.78
CA ARG A 351 12.63 4.26 -13.84
C ARG A 351 13.29 5.61 -13.69
N PHE A 352 12.50 6.67 -13.51
CA PHE A 352 13.02 8.01 -13.28
C PHE A 352 13.89 8.08 -12.03
N ALA A 353 13.53 7.37 -10.96
CA ALA A 353 14.32 7.22 -9.73
C ALA A 353 15.61 6.39 -9.93
N GLY A 354 15.74 5.69 -11.06
CA GLY A 354 16.89 4.84 -11.39
C GLY A 354 16.96 3.54 -10.58
N VAL A 355 15.82 3.03 -10.10
CA VAL A 355 15.71 1.75 -9.38
C VAL A 355 15.06 0.65 -10.25
N LEU A 356 14.37 1.02 -11.33
CA LEU A 356 13.86 0.09 -12.34
C LEU A 356 14.65 0.29 -13.65
N PRO A 357 15.25 -0.75 -14.23
CA PRO A 357 15.92 -0.63 -15.52
C PRO A 357 14.97 -0.20 -16.64
N GLU A 358 15.52 0.46 -17.65
CA GLU A 358 14.79 0.70 -18.90
C GLU A 358 14.47 -0.65 -19.58
N PRO A 359 13.32 -0.77 -20.26
CA PRO A 359 13.04 -1.95 -21.07
C PRO A 359 14.18 -2.13 -22.08
N VAL A 360 14.69 -3.35 -22.20
CA VAL A 360 15.62 -3.68 -23.29
C VAL A 360 14.85 -3.47 -24.59
N GLN A 361 15.28 -2.50 -25.41
CA GLN A 361 14.72 -2.36 -26.75
C GLN A 361 14.99 -3.68 -27.51
N PRO A 362 13.96 -4.25 -28.16
CA PRO A 362 14.07 -5.55 -28.82
C PRO A 362 15.12 -5.59 -29.94
#